data_AF-A0A2A3JR22-F1
#
_entry.id   AF-A0A2A3JR22-F1
#
_cell.length_a   1.000
_cell.length_b   1.000
_cell.length_c   1.000
_cell.angle_alpha   90.00
_cell.angle_beta   90.00
_cell.angle_gamma   90.00
#
_symmetry.space_group_name_H-M   'P 1'
#
loop_
_entity.id
_entity.type
_entity.pdbx_description
1 polymer ?
#
loop_
_entity_poly.entity_id
_entity_poly.type
_entity_poly.pdbx_seq_one_letter_code
_entity_poly.pdbx_strand_id
1 'polypeptide(L)'
;MAHDGQGGVVEQPVVLANLLELTGAAVAPIEQIFDAARAAVRARVEEDGRISGRLIEVHQFAAHGLAWLATYAESLRQMHGWAERLVAEGTFGEVEQLLLQIAFGEYISQISGGIQMNQGEMVRLTDLG
;
A
#
# COMPACT_ATOMS: atom_id res chain seq x y z
N MET A 1 -33.66 19.60 23.32
CA MET A 1 -33.47 18.53 22.32
C MET A 1 -32.89 17.34 23.07
N ALA A 2 -33.46 16.16 22.86
CA ALA A 2 -33.19 14.99 23.70
C ALA A 2 -31.73 14.53 23.59
N HIS A 3 -31.09 14.32 24.74
CA HIS A 3 -29.75 13.78 24.92
C HIS A 3 -29.85 12.31 25.37
N ASP A 4 -30.57 11.49 24.61
CA ASP A 4 -30.89 10.13 25.01
C ASP A 4 -29.95 9.14 24.31
N GLY A 5 -28.83 8.81 24.95
CA GLY A 5 -27.89 7.81 24.44
C GLY A 5 -26.47 7.82 24.98
N GLN A 6 -26.13 8.69 25.95
CA GLN A 6 -24.81 8.68 26.62
C GLN A 6 -24.70 7.49 27.59
N GLY A 7 -24.85 6.26 27.09
CA GLY A 7 -24.12 5.14 27.66
C GLY A 7 -22.65 5.44 27.40
N GLY A 8 -21.83 5.52 28.46
CA GLY A 8 -20.42 5.88 28.37
C GLY A 8 -19.75 5.10 27.24
N VAL A 9 -19.55 5.77 26.11
CA VAL A 9 -18.71 5.26 25.04
C VAL A 9 -17.35 5.19 25.71
N VAL A 10 -16.87 3.98 25.94
CA VAL A 10 -15.46 3.78 26.26
C VAL A 10 -14.73 4.45 25.11
N GLU A 11 -14.16 5.63 25.35
CA GLU A 11 -13.35 6.35 24.38
C GLU A 11 -12.17 5.44 24.06
N GLN A 12 -12.34 4.60 23.04
CA GLN A 12 -11.22 3.85 22.50
C GLN A 12 -10.33 4.88 21.81
N PRO A 13 -9.03 4.89 22.10
CA PRO A 13 -8.11 5.78 21.40
C PRO A 13 -8.21 5.50 19.90
N VAL A 14 -8.48 6.56 19.13
CA VAL A 14 -8.68 6.49 17.66
C VAL A 14 -7.39 6.05 16.94
N VAL A 15 -6.25 6.46 17.51
CA VAL A 15 -4.92 6.08 17.03
C VAL A 15 -4.56 4.69 17.52
N LEU A 16 -4.14 3.82 16.61
CA LEU A 16 -3.65 2.48 16.92
C LEU A 16 -2.43 2.55 17.84
N ALA A 17 -2.43 1.72 18.87
CA ALA A 17 -1.25 1.51 19.70
C ALA A 17 -0.09 0.99 18.85
N ASN A 18 1.14 1.45 19.15
CA ASN A 18 2.38 1.05 18.47
C ASN A 18 2.37 1.30 16.95
N LEU A 19 1.69 2.35 16.48
CA LEU A 19 1.52 2.63 15.04
C LEU A 19 2.83 2.60 14.23
N LEU A 20 3.92 3.20 14.75
CA LEU A 20 5.19 3.23 14.02
C LEU A 20 5.79 1.82 13.86
N GLU A 21 5.70 0.98 14.90
CA GLU A 21 6.15 -0.42 14.86
C GLU A 21 5.32 -1.23 13.85
N LEU A 22 3.99 -1.08 13.88
CA LEU A 22 3.08 -1.77 12.96
C LEU A 22 3.35 -1.41 11.50
N THR A 23 3.51 -0.11 11.20
CA THR A 23 3.78 0.35 9.84
C THR A 23 5.17 -0.08 9.35
N GLY A 24 6.20 -0.01 10.20
CA GLY A 24 7.54 -0.49 9.86
C GLY A 24 7.57 -1.99 9.57
N ALA A 25 6.86 -2.80 10.38
CA ALA A 25 6.77 -4.24 10.19
C ALA A 25 6.04 -4.63 8.88
N ALA A 26 5.16 -3.77 8.36
CA ALA A 26 4.43 -4.02 7.12
C ALA A 26 5.27 -3.79 5.85
N VAL A 27 6.29 -2.92 5.88
CA VAL A 27 7.07 -2.54 4.69
C VAL A 27 7.73 -3.73 4.01
N ALA A 28 8.47 -4.56 4.75
CA ALA A 28 9.20 -5.69 4.17
C ALA A 28 8.27 -6.74 3.52
N PRO A 29 7.14 -7.16 4.13
CA PRO A 29 6.14 -7.99 3.46
C PRO A 29 5.60 -7.39 2.15
N ILE A 30 5.36 -6.07 2.10
CA ILE A 30 4.88 -5.40 0.88
C ILE A 30 5.95 -5.44 -0.22
N GLU A 31 7.21 -5.19 0.14
CA GLU A 31 8.34 -5.30 -0.80
C GLU A 31 8.48 -6.72 -1.36
N GLN A 32 8.28 -7.75 -0.52
CA GLN A 32 8.28 -9.15 -0.96
C GLN A 32 7.15 -9.45 -1.95
N ILE A 33 5.95 -8.92 -1.71
CA ILE A 33 4.81 -9.04 -2.65
C ILE A 33 5.17 -8.37 -3.98
N PHE A 34 5.74 -7.16 -3.94
CA PHE A 34 6.17 -6.47 -5.15
C PHE A 34 7.24 -7.25 -5.92
N ASP A 35 8.26 -7.79 -5.24
CA ASP A 35 9.32 -8.56 -5.88
C ASP A 35 8.81 -9.85 -6.53
N ALA A 36 7.89 -10.55 -5.85
CA ALA A 36 7.23 -11.74 -6.40
C ALA A 36 6.42 -11.39 -7.67
N ALA A 37 5.59 -10.36 -7.61
CA ALA A 37 4.81 -9.88 -8.75
C ALA A 37 5.71 -9.40 -9.90
N ARG A 38 6.81 -8.70 -9.58
CA ARG A 38 7.80 -8.25 -10.57
C ARG A 38 8.45 -9.42 -11.28
N ALA A 39 8.85 -10.46 -10.55
CA ALA A 39 9.43 -11.67 -11.14
C ALA A 39 8.43 -12.39 -12.05
N ALA A 40 7.18 -12.54 -11.60
CA ALA A 40 6.12 -13.20 -12.36
C ALA A 40 5.76 -12.45 -13.65
N VAL A 41 5.64 -11.11 -13.58
CA VAL A 41 5.40 -10.28 -14.77
C VAL A 41 6.62 -10.28 -15.69
N ARG A 42 7.85 -10.20 -15.17
CA ARG A 42 9.09 -10.28 -15.97
C ARG A 42 9.11 -11.54 -16.82
N ALA A 43 8.74 -12.70 -16.25
CA ALA A 43 8.69 -13.96 -16.99
C ALA A 43 7.70 -13.96 -18.17
N ARG A 44 6.69 -13.07 -18.16
CA ARG A 44 5.71 -12.91 -19.26
C ARG A 44 6.18 -11.93 -20.32
N VAL A 45 7.03 -10.96 -19.96
CA VAL A 45 7.45 -9.86 -20.85
C VAL A 45 8.89 -9.95 -21.33
N GLU A 46 9.60 -11.04 -21.01
CA GLU A 46 10.98 -11.27 -21.41
C GLU A 46 11.07 -12.19 -22.63
N GLU A 47 11.95 -11.83 -23.55
CA GLU A 47 12.28 -12.57 -24.77
C GLU A 47 13.80 -12.48 -24.95
N ASP A 48 14.49 -13.62 -25.10
CA ASP A 48 15.95 -13.70 -25.27
C ASP A 48 16.76 -12.94 -24.22
N GLY A 49 16.34 -13.00 -22.95
CA GLY A 49 17.03 -12.35 -21.83
C GLY A 49 16.78 -10.84 -21.71
N ARG A 50 15.86 -10.28 -22.51
CA ARG A 50 15.55 -8.85 -22.55
C ARG A 50 14.05 -8.60 -22.46
N ILE A 51 13.68 -7.46 -21.89
CA ILE A 51 12.28 -7.03 -21.88
C ILE A 51 11.83 -6.71 -23.31
N SER A 52 10.79 -7.38 -23.77
CA SER A 52 10.22 -7.23 -25.11
C SER A 52 9.06 -6.24 -25.06
N GLY A 53 9.18 -5.12 -25.78
CA GLY A 53 8.10 -4.12 -25.87
C GLY A 53 6.81 -4.72 -26.45
N ARG A 54 6.94 -5.64 -27.42
CA ARG A 54 5.81 -6.39 -27.97
C ARG A 54 5.10 -7.24 -26.90
N LEU A 55 5.85 -7.91 -26.02
CA LEU A 55 5.24 -8.69 -24.94
C LEU A 55 4.65 -7.80 -23.84
N ILE A 56 5.23 -6.62 -23.59
CA ILE A 56 4.60 -5.61 -22.72
C ILE A 56 3.24 -5.20 -23.30
N GLU A 57 3.13 -4.94 -24.60
CA GLU A 57 1.85 -4.60 -25.24
C GLU A 57 0.82 -5.74 -25.11
N VAL A 58 1.25 -7.00 -25.31
CA VAL A 58 0.40 -8.18 -25.14
C VAL A 58 -0.05 -8.35 -23.67
N HIS A 59 0.82 -8.04 -22.71
CA HIS A 59 0.56 -8.18 -21.28
C HIS A 59 0.35 -6.83 -20.57
N GLN A 60 -0.19 -5.84 -21.28
CA GLN A 60 -0.24 -4.44 -20.86
C GLN A 60 -0.93 -4.25 -19.50
N PHE A 61 -2.04 -4.96 -19.27
CA PHE A 61 -2.78 -4.90 -18.01
C PHE A 61 -1.89 -5.29 -16.81
N ALA A 62 -1.15 -6.39 -16.92
CA ALA A 62 -0.24 -6.83 -15.86
C ALA A 62 0.99 -5.90 -15.73
N ALA A 63 1.50 -5.37 -16.84
CA ALA A 63 2.61 -4.42 -16.82
C ALA A 63 2.23 -3.10 -16.12
N HIS A 64 1.08 -2.51 -16.44
CA HIS A 64 0.56 -1.33 -15.74
C HIS A 64 0.18 -1.65 -14.30
N GLY A 65 -0.43 -2.81 -14.06
CA GLY A 65 -0.78 -3.28 -12.73
C GLY A 65 0.43 -3.40 -11.81
N LEU A 66 1.55 -3.92 -12.33
CA LEU A 66 2.83 -3.95 -11.62
C LEU A 66 3.33 -2.54 -11.29
N ALA A 67 3.18 -1.57 -12.20
CA ALA A 67 3.57 -0.18 -11.94
C ALA A 67 2.73 0.46 -10.82
N TRP A 68 1.43 0.16 -10.76
CA TRP A 68 0.57 0.58 -9.65
C TRP A 68 0.95 -0.06 -8.32
N LEU A 69 1.22 -1.37 -8.32
CA LEU A 69 1.72 -2.05 -7.12
C LEU A 69 3.06 -1.47 -6.66
N ALA A 70 4.00 -1.21 -7.57
CA ALA A 70 5.27 -0.56 -7.28
C ALA A 70 5.07 0.82 -6.63
N THR A 71 4.11 1.58 -7.15
CA THR A 71 3.75 2.91 -6.63
C THR A 71 3.26 2.79 -5.19
N TYR A 72 2.38 1.83 -4.88
CA TYR A 72 1.83 1.66 -3.53
C TYR A 72 2.89 1.18 -2.54
N ALA A 73 3.75 0.24 -2.96
CA ALA A 73 4.88 -0.22 -2.15
C ALA A 73 5.81 0.93 -1.80
N GLU A 74 6.16 1.77 -2.78
CA GLU A 74 7.00 2.94 -2.58
C GLU A 74 6.31 4.00 -1.71
N SER A 75 5.02 4.27 -1.92
CA SER A 75 4.24 5.19 -1.09
C SER A 75 4.28 4.77 0.39
N LEU A 76 4.10 3.48 0.68
CA LEU A 76 4.12 2.98 2.06
C LEU A 76 5.51 3.08 2.69
N ARG A 77 6.56 2.74 1.94
CA ARG A 77 7.95 2.91 2.38
C ARG A 77 8.26 4.38 2.71
N GLN A 78 7.85 5.31 1.84
CA GLN A 78 8.10 6.74 2.05
C GLN A 78 7.27 7.33 3.18
N MET A 79 6.01 6.89 3.35
CA MET A 79 5.14 7.32 4.44
C MET A 79 5.68 6.87 5.80
N HIS A 80 6.19 5.64 5.91
CA HIS A 80 6.84 5.20 7.14
C HIS A 80 8.11 6.01 7.43
N GLY A 81 9.00 6.17 6.44
CA GLY A 81 10.21 6.96 6.62
C GLY A 81 9.94 8.44 6.92
N TRP A 82 8.85 9.01 6.41
CA TRP A 82 8.38 10.34 6.78
C TRP A 82 7.98 10.41 8.26
N ALA A 83 7.22 9.43 8.74
CA ALA A 83 6.85 9.36 10.15
C ALA A 83 8.05 9.19 11.08
N GLU A 84 9.04 8.35 10.72
CA GLU A 84 10.28 8.21 11.50
C GLU A 84 11.03 9.54 11.66
N ARG A 85 11.12 10.33 10.59
CA ARG A 85 11.75 11.67 10.64
C ARG A 85 11.00 12.61 11.57
N LEU A 86 9.66 12.64 11.50
CA LEU A 86 8.85 13.47 12.38
C LEU A 86 8.98 13.04 13.86
N VAL A 87 9.13 11.75 14.13
CA VAL A 87 9.40 11.25 15.49
C VAL A 87 10.75 11.77 15.99
N ALA A 88 11.79 11.69 15.15
CA ALA A 88 13.12 12.21 15.50
C ALA A 88 13.11 13.73 15.74
N GLU A 89 12.25 14.46 15.04
CA GLU A 89 12.07 15.91 15.17
C GLU A 89 11.12 16.30 16.33
N GLY A 90 10.43 15.34 16.95
CA GLY A 90 9.44 15.60 18.00
C GLY A 90 8.13 16.24 17.48
N THR A 91 7.86 16.12 16.19
CA THR A 91 6.73 16.73 15.47
C THR A 91 5.68 15.72 14.99
N PHE A 92 5.83 14.43 15.35
CA PHE A 92 4.86 13.39 15.04
C PHE A 92 3.63 13.45 15.96
N GLY A 93 2.72 14.40 15.64
CA GLY A 93 1.50 14.67 16.38
C GLY A 93 0.34 13.74 16.01
N GLU A 94 -0.86 14.06 16.52
CA GLU A 94 -2.07 13.27 16.30
C GLU A 94 -2.48 13.24 14.81
N VAL A 95 -2.39 14.38 14.12
CA VAL A 95 -2.75 14.46 12.69
C VAL A 95 -1.83 13.59 11.84
N GLU A 96 -0.52 13.62 12.11
CA GLU A 96 0.46 12.82 11.39
C GLU A 96 0.27 11.32 11.64
N GLN A 97 -0.09 10.93 12.87
CA GLN A 97 -0.46 9.56 13.22
C GLN A 97 -1.71 9.10 12.46
N LEU A 98 -2.76 9.92 12.41
CA LEU A 98 -3.99 9.58 11.70
C LEU A 98 -3.74 9.44 10.19
N LEU A 99 -2.96 10.35 9.59
CA LEU A 99 -2.58 10.27 8.17
C LEU A 99 -1.80 8.99 7.87
N LEU A 100 -0.82 8.64 8.71
CA LEU A 100 -0.03 7.43 8.54
C LEU A 100 -0.92 6.17 8.65
N GLN A 101 -1.78 6.10 9.66
CA GLN A 101 -2.70 4.98 9.87
C GLN A 101 -3.68 4.81 8.69
N ILE A 102 -4.26 5.91 8.20
CA ILE A 102 -5.19 5.88 7.06
C ILE A 102 -4.46 5.42 5.80
N ALA A 103 -3.26 5.96 5.52
CA ALA A 103 -2.48 5.58 4.35
C ALA A 103 -2.14 4.10 4.35
N PHE A 104 -1.62 3.57 5.47
CA PHE A 104 -1.29 2.15 5.60
C PHE A 104 -2.53 1.26 5.53
N GLY A 105 -3.58 1.60 6.27
CA GLY A 105 -4.83 0.83 6.27
C GLY A 105 -5.46 0.73 4.89
N GLU A 106 -5.53 1.85 4.16
CA GLU A 106 -6.13 1.90 2.83
C GLU A 106 -5.27 1.15 1.80
N TYR A 107 -3.97 1.45 1.72
CA TYR A 107 -3.15 0.92 0.63
C TYR A 107 -2.86 -0.57 0.82
N ILE A 108 -2.72 -1.07 2.05
CA ILE A 108 -2.62 -2.51 2.31
C ILE A 108 -3.93 -3.21 1.93
N SER A 109 -5.07 -2.63 2.29
CA SER A 109 -6.38 -3.19 1.91
C SER A 109 -6.56 -3.24 0.40
N GLN A 110 -6.12 -2.21 -0.32
CA GLN A 110 -6.15 -2.19 -1.79
C GLN A 110 -5.13 -3.14 -2.43
N ILE A 111 -3.92 -3.28 -1.89
CA ILE A 111 -2.96 -4.31 -2.36
C ILE A 111 -3.59 -5.70 -2.25
N SER A 112 -4.29 -5.99 -1.14
CA SER A 112 -4.95 -7.28 -0.93
C SER A 112 -6.25 -7.47 -1.73
N GLY A 113 -7.05 -6.41 -1.90
CA GLY A 113 -8.41 -6.49 -2.48
C GLY A 113 -8.49 -6.11 -3.96
N GLY A 114 -7.52 -5.34 -4.44
CA GLY A 114 -7.42 -4.83 -5.80
C GLY A 114 -7.15 -3.33 -5.84
N ILE A 115 -6.13 -2.92 -6.60
CA ILE A 115 -5.75 -1.52 -6.80
C ILE A 115 -6.52 -0.99 -8.00
N GLN A 116 -7.27 0.10 -7.81
CA GLN A 116 -7.95 0.78 -8.91
C GLN A 116 -6.94 1.55 -9.77
N MET A 117 -6.76 1.13 -11.01
CA MET A 117 -5.93 1.84 -11.99
C MET A 117 -6.71 2.96 -12.67
N ASN A 118 -8.02 2.74 -12.86
CA ASN A 118 -9.02 3.74 -13.20
C ASN A 118 -10.41 3.25 -12.74
N GLN A 119 -11.49 3.90 -13.17
CA GLN A 119 -12.86 3.55 -12.77
C GLN A 119 -13.34 2.16 -13.23
N GLY A 120 -12.77 1.62 -14.32
CA GLY A 120 -13.14 0.32 -14.90
C GLY A 120 -12.09 -0.78 -14.74
N GLU A 121 -10.84 -0.41 -14.42
CA GLU A 121 -9.71 -1.34 -14.34
C GLU A 121 -9.18 -1.42 -12.91
N MET A 122 -9.22 -2.63 -12.35
CA MET A 122 -8.69 -2.95 -11.03
C MET A 122 -7.75 -4.15 -11.14
N VAL A 123 -6.49 -3.95 -10.78
CA VAL A 123 -5.49 -5.02 -10.74
C VAL A 123 -5.52 -5.73 -9.39
N ARG A 124 -5.50 -7.06 -9.39
CA ARG A 124 -5.34 -7.90 -8.21
C ARG A 124 -4.01 -8.64 -8.28
N LEU A 125 -3.52 -9.13 -7.14
CA LEU A 125 -2.28 -9.90 -7.09
C LEU A 125 -2.33 -11.15 -8.00
N THR A 126 -3.50 -11.79 -8.12
CA THR A 126 -3.71 -12.92 -9.03
C THR A 126 -3.51 -12.58 -10.51
N ASP A 127 -3.68 -11.31 -10.89
CA ASP A 127 -3.46 -10.87 -12.27
C ASP A 127 -1.97 -10.73 -12.59
N LEU A 128 -1.13 -10.57 -11.56
CA LEU A 128 0.32 -10.39 -11.67
C LEU A 128 1.09 -11.73 -11.65
N GLY A 129 0.47 -12.80 -11.15
CA GLY A 129 0.99 -14.18 -11.15
C GLY A 129 1.31 -14.72 -9.78
#